data_AF-A0A350JKR3-F1
#
_entry.id   AF-A0A350JKR3-F1
#
_cell.length_a   1.000
_cell.length_b   1.000
_cell.length_c   1.000
_cell.angle_alpha   90.00
_cell.angle_beta   90.00
_cell.angle_gamma   90.00
#
_symmetry.space_group_name_H-M   'P 1'
#
loop_
_entity.id
_entity.type
_entity.pdbx_description
1 polymer ?
#
loop_
_entity_poly.entity_id
_entity_poly.type
_entity_poly.pdbx_seq_one_letter_code
_entity_poly.pdbx_strand_id
1 'polypeptide(L)'
;HFRAQMNCVPGMVTEFHFKPTITTEQMREKTNNEAFDYILLCNKICGAAHYNMQMNIRVVSEEEFNKWMAEQKTFKEDVAPDETAEVSSEVGMEISMIEQ
;
A
#
# COMPACT_ATOMS: atom_id res chain seq x y z
N HIS A 1 8.17 14.64 -1.26
CA HIS A 1 6.77 14.71 -0.79
C HIS A 1 5.88 15.33 -1.87
N PHE A 2 4.74 14.73 -2.19
CA PHE A 2 3.89 15.13 -3.32
C PHE A 2 3.15 16.47 -3.13
N ARG A 3 3.08 17.01 -1.90
CA ARG A 3 2.37 18.26 -1.55
C ARG A 3 0.93 18.26 -2.09
N ALA A 4 0.31 17.10 -1.97
CA ALA A 4 -0.99 16.74 -2.49
C ALA A 4 -1.95 16.57 -1.31
N GLN A 5 -3.12 17.21 -1.36
CA GLN A 5 -4.20 16.94 -0.42
C GLN A 5 -5.52 16.90 -1.18
N MET A 6 -6.33 15.89 -0.89
CA MET A 6 -7.71 15.79 -1.33
C MET A 6 -8.55 15.24 -0.18
N ASN A 7 -9.75 15.79 0.01
CA ASN A 7 -10.71 15.26 0.97
C ASN A 7 -11.57 14.22 0.27
N CYS A 8 -11.69 13.02 0.82
CA CYS A 8 -12.66 12.02 0.35
C CYS A 8 -14.01 12.31 1.01
N VAL A 9 -14.98 12.80 0.24
CA VAL A 9 -16.33 13.14 0.71
C VAL A 9 -17.31 12.04 0.30
N PRO A 10 -18.02 11.39 1.24
CA PRO A 10 -19.02 10.38 0.90
C PRO A 10 -20.08 10.91 -0.07
N GLY A 11 -20.38 10.16 -1.13
CA GLY A 11 -21.38 10.53 -2.13
C GLY A 11 -20.90 11.43 -3.27
N MET A 12 -19.62 11.82 -3.28
CA MET A 12 -19.00 12.56 -4.38
C MET A 12 -17.74 11.82 -4.86
N VAL A 13 -17.58 11.72 -6.18
CA VAL A 13 -16.32 11.21 -6.76
C VAL A 13 -15.28 12.31 -6.67
N THR A 14 -14.17 12.00 -6.02
CA THR A 14 -13.03 12.92 -5.88
C THR A 14 -11.88 12.39 -6.71
N GLU A 15 -11.37 13.18 -7.64
CA GLU A 15 -10.27 12.79 -8.51
C GLU A 15 -8.99 13.52 -8.11
N PHE A 16 -7.87 12.79 -8.15
CA PHE A 16 -6.56 13.35 -7.87
C PHE A 16 -5.66 13.16 -9.10
N HIS A 17 -5.41 14.26 -9.81
CA HIS A 17 -4.56 14.26 -11.00
C HIS A 17 -3.17 14.78 -10.62
N PHE A 18 -2.19 13.90 -10.65
CA PHE A 18 -0.78 14.30 -10.54
C PHE A 18 0.10 13.33 -11.32
N LYS A 19 1.18 13.87 -11.89
CA LYS A 19 2.24 13.06 -12.51
C LYS A 19 3.46 13.10 -11.59
N PRO A 20 3.90 11.96 -11.02
CA PRO A 20 5.13 11.95 -10.26
C PRO A 20 6.32 12.24 -11.19
N THR A 21 7.21 13.14 -10.76
CA THR A 21 8.39 13.55 -11.53
C THR A 21 9.68 12.93 -11.03
N ILE A 22 9.67 12.33 -9.84
CA ILE A 22 10.83 11.73 -9.17
C ILE A 22 10.40 10.35 -8.67
N THR A 23 11.22 9.34 -8.92
CA THR A 23 10.97 7.97 -8.44
C THR A 23 11.31 7.85 -6.95
N THR A 24 10.85 6.78 -6.30
CA THR A 24 11.18 6.52 -4.89
C THR A 24 12.69 6.39 -4.68
N GLU A 25 13.40 5.74 -5.61
CA GLU A 25 14.86 5.58 -5.56
C GLU A 25 15.59 6.92 -5.66
N GLN A 26 15.21 7.76 -6.64
CA GLN A 26 15.78 9.10 -6.79
C GLN A 26 15.52 10.01 -5.57
N MET A 27 14.40 9.81 -4.87
CA MET A 27 14.15 10.54 -3.62
C MET A 27 14.99 10.08 -2.46
N ARG A 28 15.29 8.77 -2.38
CA ARG A 28 16.19 8.21 -1.36
C ARG A 28 17.59 8.79 -1.51
N GLU A 29 18.09 8.90 -2.74
CA GLU A 29 19.37 9.55 -3.05
C GLU A 29 19.37 11.04 -2.68
N LYS A 30 18.35 11.80 -3.12
CA LYS A 30 18.24 13.25 -2.83
C LYS A 30 18.14 13.57 -1.34
N THR A 31 17.49 12.70 -0.57
CA THR A 31 17.26 12.89 0.86
C THR A 31 18.37 12.24 1.69
N ASN A 32 19.30 11.51 1.06
CA ASN A 32 20.32 10.68 1.70
C ASN A 32 19.73 9.77 2.79
N ASN A 33 18.56 9.19 2.51
CA ASN A 33 17.82 8.33 3.42
C ASN A 33 17.27 7.13 2.65
N GLU A 34 17.86 5.96 2.87
CA GLU A 34 17.48 4.71 2.21
C GLU A 34 16.11 4.19 2.65
N ALA A 35 15.67 4.54 3.87
CA ALA A 35 14.36 4.18 4.42
C ALA A 35 13.25 5.16 4.02
N PHE A 36 13.49 6.03 3.03
CA PHE A 36 12.48 6.96 2.56
C PHE A 36 11.43 6.26 1.69
N ASP A 37 10.17 6.38 2.10
CA ASP A 37 9.00 6.05 1.29
C ASP A 37 8.06 7.25 1.21
N TYR A 38 7.28 7.33 0.13
CA TYR A 38 6.22 8.32 0.06
C TYR A 38 5.02 7.85 0.86
N ILE A 39 4.74 8.50 1.97
CA ILE A 39 3.62 8.13 2.84
C ILE A 39 2.39 8.96 2.48
N LEU A 40 1.27 8.29 2.23
CA LEU A 40 -0.06 8.87 2.19
C LEU A 40 -0.68 8.76 3.58
N LEU A 41 -1.03 9.92 4.13
CA LEU A 41 -1.65 10.04 5.44
C LEU A 41 -3.07 10.55 5.30
N CYS A 42 -3.97 10.07 6.15
CA CYS A 42 -5.30 10.64 6.25
C CYS A 42 -5.20 12.06 6.85
N ASN A 43 -5.76 13.07 6.16
CA ASN A 43 -5.72 14.48 6.59
C ASN A 43 -7.12 15.02 6.98
N LYS A 44 -8.00 14.14 7.45
CA LYS A 44 -9.26 14.54 8.07
C LYS A 44 -9.63 13.52 9.14
N ILE A 45 -9.82 13.99 10.38
CA ILE A 45 -10.23 13.15 11.49
C ILE A 45 -11.52 12.40 11.12
N CYS A 46 -11.43 11.08 11.08
CA CYS A 46 -12.48 10.20 10.57
C CYS A 46 -12.83 9.04 11.51
N GLY A 47 -12.22 8.98 12.71
CA GLY A 47 -12.48 7.94 13.70
C GLY A 47 -11.32 7.74 14.67
N ALA A 48 -11.46 6.79 15.60
CA ALA A 48 -10.46 6.50 16.64
C ALA A 48 -9.14 5.97 16.08
N ALA A 49 -9.18 5.26 14.94
CA ALA A 49 -8.00 4.70 14.28
C ALA A 49 -7.33 5.67 13.27
N HIS A 50 -7.73 6.95 13.24
CA HIS A 50 -7.24 7.94 12.26
C HIS A 50 -5.71 8.05 12.22
N TYR A 51 -5.05 7.94 13.37
CA TYR A 51 -3.59 8.02 13.49
C TYR A 51 -2.84 6.87 12.78
N ASN A 52 -3.51 5.72 12.58
CA ASN A 52 -2.91 4.54 11.97
C ASN A 52 -3.27 4.38 10.48
N MET A 53 -3.99 5.35 9.90
CA MET A 53 -4.32 5.34 8.47
C MET A 53 -3.16 5.92 7.65
N GLN A 54 -2.16 5.07 7.42
CA GLN A 54 -1.01 5.34 6.56
C GLN A 54 -0.94 4.32 5.43
N MET A 55 -0.59 4.79 4.23
CA MET A 55 -0.35 3.94 3.06
C MET A 55 0.98 4.33 2.42
N ASN A 56 1.81 3.33 2.13
CA ASN A 56 3.09 3.55 1.47
C ASN A 56 2.87 3.59 -0.05
N ILE A 57 3.46 4.59 -0.70
CA ILE A 57 3.45 4.77 -2.15
C ILE A 57 4.87 4.57 -2.66
N ARG A 58 5.02 3.64 -3.60
CA ARG A 58 6.27 3.42 -4.36
C ARG A 58 6.08 3.94 -5.78
N VAL A 59 6.93 4.87 -6.20
CA VAL A 59 6.98 5.39 -7.57
C VAL A 59 8.14 4.70 -8.29
N VAL A 60 7.81 3.98 -9.35
CA VAL A 60 8.72 3.12 -10.11
C VAL A 60 8.80 3.56 -11.58
N SER A 61 9.68 2.91 -12.34
CA SER A 61 9.70 3.06 -13.80
C SER A 61 8.50 2.37 -14.45
N GLU A 62 8.20 2.73 -15.70
CA GLU A 62 7.08 2.15 -16.45
C GLU A 62 7.25 0.64 -16.68
N GLU A 63 8.48 0.19 -16.93
CA GLU A 63 8.78 -1.24 -17.13
C GLU A 63 8.53 -2.05 -15.85
N GLU A 64 8.99 -1.56 -14.69
CA GLU A 64 8.76 -2.22 -13.40
C GLU A 64 7.28 -2.24 -13.05
N PHE A 65 6.56 -1.14 -13.31
CA PHE A 65 5.12 -1.06 -13.10
C PHE A 65 4.35 -2.09 -13.93
N ASN A 66 4.67 -2.21 -15.22
CA ASN A 66 3.99 -3.14 -16.11
C ASN A 66 4.23 -4.59 -15.71
N LYS A 67 5.46 -4.92 -15.28
CA LYS A 67 5.77 -6.25 -14.73
C LYS A 67 4.96 -6.54 -13.47
N TRP A 68 4.95 -5.61 -12.52
CA TRP A 68 4.19 -5.75 -11.27
C TRP A 68 2.68 -5.89 -11.53
N MET A 69 2.15 -5.14 -12.49
CA MET A 69 0.73 -5.20 -12.87
C MET A 69 0.36 -6.55 -13.47
N ALA A 70 1.25 -7.16 -14.26
CA ALA A 70 1.04 -8.50 -14.82
C ALA A 70 1.05 -9.61 -13.75
N GLU A 71 1.69 -9.37 -12.60
CA GLU A 71 1.72 -10.30 -11.47
C GLU A 71 0.45 -10.23 -10.61
N GLN A 72 -0.34 -9.15 -10.69
CA GLN A 72 -1.56 -9.02 -9.89
C GLN A 72 -2.67 -9.91 -10.45
N LYS A 73 -3.28 -10.71 -9.57
CA LYS A 73 -4.44 -11.54 -9.90
C LYS A 73 -5.69 -10.69 -10.04
N THR A 74 -6.68 -11.21 -10.77
CA THR A 74 -7.99 -10.57 -10.82
C THR A 74 -8.76 -10.86 -9.54
N PHE A 75 -9.63 -9.95 -9.12
CA PHE A 75 -10.45 -10.11 -7.92
C PHE A 75 -11.26 -11.43 -7.90
N LYS A 76 -11.67 -11.92 -9.08
CA LYS A 76 -12.39 -13.19 -9.21
C LYS A 76 -11.51 -14.40 -8.84
N GLU A 77 -10.24 -14.34 -9.16
CA GLU A 77 -9.27 -15.40 -8.89
C GLU A 77 -8.77 -15.37 -7.43
N ASP A 78 -8.72 -14.20 -6.81
CA ASP A 78 -8.32 -14.05 -5.40
C ASP A 78 -9.40 -14.49 -4.40
N VAL A 79 -10.68 -14.40 -4.78
CA VAL A 79 -11.83 -14.71 -3.91
C VAL A 79 -12.44 -16.08 -4.23
N ALA A 80 -12.04 -16.71 -5.33
CA ALA A 80 -12.41 -18.09 -5.59
C ALA A 80 -11.73 -19.00 -4.53
N PRO A 81 -12.50 -19.77 -3.74
CA PRO A 81 -11.89 -20.75 -2.85
C PRO A 81 -11.20 -21.81 -3.72
N ASP A 82 -9.87 -21.85 -3.64
CA ASP A 82 -9.06 -22.86 -4.30
C ASP A 82 -9.23 -24.19 -3.55
N GLU A 83 -9.97 -25.14 -4.12
CA GLU A 83 -10.02 -26.51 -3.61
C GLU A 83 -8.74 -27.31 -3.95
N THR A 84 -7.71 -26.68 -4.52
CA THR A 84 -6.51 -27.36 -5.02
C THR A 84 -5.20 -26.63 -4.70
N ALA A 85 -4.93 -26.32 -3.44
CA ALA A 85 -3.57 -26.01 -3.01
C ALA A 85 -3.26 -26.66 -1.67
N GLU A 86 -2.50 -27.76 -1.75
CA GLU A 86 -1.99 -28.51 -0.63
C GLU A 86 -1.19 -27.64 0.35
N VAL A 87 -1.42 -27.93 1.63
CA VAL A 87 -0.69 -27.42 2.79
C VAL A 87 0.80 -27.76 2.66
N SER A 88 1.66 -26.76 2.51
CA SER A 88 3.07 -26.87 2.87
C SER A 88 3.32 -26.12 4.19
N SER A 89 3.46 -26.91 5.23
CA SER A 89 3.91 -26.56 6.58
C SER A 89 5.18 -25.69 6.60
N GLU A 90 5.11 -24.56 7.30
CA GLU A 90 5.95 -24.21 8.47
C GLU A 90 5.81 -22.70 8.77
N VAL A 91 4.91 -22.34 9.69
CA VAL A 91 5.05 -21.11 10.49
C VAL A 91 4.94 -21.52 11.95
N GLY A 92 6.09 -21.88 12.51
CA GLY A 92 6.26 -21.93 13.95
C GLY A 92 6.53 -20.52 14.48
N MET A 93 5.50 -19.88 15.04
CA MET A 93 5.70 -18.95 16.14
C MET A 93 4.50 -19.06 17.09
N GLU A 94 4.74 -19.72 18.21
CA GLU A 94 3.77 -20.03 19.27
C GLU A 94 3.00 -18.78 19.72
N ILE A 95 1.68 -18.85 19.64
CA ILE A 95 0.79 -18.02 20.46
C ILE A 95 0.52 -18.82 21.72
N SER A 96 1.29 -18.56 22.78
CA SER A 96 0.96 -19.05 24.12
C SER A 96 -0.23 -18.24 24.65
N MET A 97 -1.37 -18.91 24.73
CA MET A 97 -2.53 -18.52 25.53
C MET A 97 -2.10 -18.12 26.95
N ILE A 98 -2.57 -16.96 27.42
CA ILE A 98 -2.86 -16.77 28.85
C ILE A 98 -4.24 -16.11 28.92
N GLU A 99 -5.25 -16.94 29.10
CA GLU A 99 -6.47 -16.54 29.80
C GLU A 99 -6.13 -16.33 31.28
N GLN A 100 -6.38 -15.13 31.78
CA GLN A 100 -6.92 -14.88 33.13
C GLN A 100 -7.90 -13.71 33.05
#